data_AF-A0AAE4ATR3-F1
#
_entry.id   AF-A0AAE4ATR3-F1
#
_cell.length_a   1.000
_cell.length_b   1.000
_cell.length_c   1.000
_cell.angle_alpha   90.00
_cell.angle_beta   90.00
_cell.angle_gamma   90.00
#
_symmetry.space_group_name_H-M   'P 1'
#
loop_
_entity.id
_entity.type
_entity.pdbx_description
1 polymer ?
#
loop_
_entity_poly.entity_id
_entity_poly.type
_entity_poly.pdbx_seq_one_letter_code
_entity_poly.pdbx_strand_id
1 'polypeptide(L)'
;MSQQAFFELVGRIADRMGDRPLDADLAALLNEDFPKDGKDFAELRALCAEGEAEGWLMKREAGGIKFSRPVKPGAEAGRFSVDVVRMKDVRGPHHVHTTGEVGAIMPIEGDARFDGMEEGWYVYPPGSDHHPTVSDGDAYVLYFLPDGEIEFTGR
;
A
#
# COMPACT_ATOMS: atom_id res chain seq x y z
N MET A 1 0.79 -3.68 20.82
CA MET A 1 2.15 -4.10 20.45
C MET A 1 2.28 -4.13 18.93
N SER A 2 1.39 -4.85 18.23
CA SER A 2 1.33 -4.90 16.75
C SER A 2 1.14 -3.54 16.08
N GLN A 3 0.23 -2.69 16.57
CA GLN A 3 0.06 -1.35 16.00
C GLN A 3 1.35 -0.51 16.02
N GLN A 4 2.11 -0.57 17.12
CA GLN A 4 3.40 0.12 17.21
C GLN A 4 4.44 -0.51 16.26
N ALA A 5 4.52 -1.84 16.20
CA ALA A 5 5.41 -2.54 15.27
C ALA A 5 5.10 -2.18 13.80
N PHE A 6 3.82 -2.04 13.44
CA PHE A 6 3.40 -1.57 12.12
C PHE A 6 3.96 -0.19 11.82
N PHE A 7 3.79 0.76 12.75
CA PHE A 7 4.31 2.12 12.58
C PHE A 7 5.84 2.17 12.47
N GLU A 8 6.56 1.40 13.28
CA GLU A 8 8.02 1.31 13.22
C GLU A 8 8.49 0.70 11.88
N LEU A 9 7.81 -0.33 11.39
CA LEU A 9 8.12 -0.98 10.13
C LEU A 9 7.90 -0.05 8.93
N VAL A 10 6.73 0.58 8.83
CA VAL A 10 6.43 1.49 7.71
C VAL A 10 7.30 2.75 7.75
N GLY A 11 7.66 3.23 8.95
CA GLY A 11 8.61 4.34 9.11
C GLY A 11 10.00 3.97 8.59
N ARG A 12 10.50 2.78 8.93
CA ARG A 12 11.80 2.28 8.45
C ARG A 12 11.83 2.07 6.94
N ILE A 13 10.72 1.63 6.33
CA ILE A 13 10.58 1.55 4.87
C ILE A 13 10.58 2.96 4.27
N ALA A 14 9.85 3.91 4.86
CA ALA A 14 9.82 5.30 4.41
C ALA A 14 11.19 6.00 4.47
N ASP A 15 11.94 5.79 5.56
CA ASP A 15 13.33 6.26 5.69
C ASP A 15 14.21 5.68 4.57
N ARG A 16 13.98 4.42 4.22
CA ARG A 16 14.72 3.76 3.14
C ARG A 16 14.39 4.36 1.77
N MET A 17 13.14 4.75 1.53
CA MET A 17 12.74 5.48 0.32
C MET A 17 13.40 6.86 0.28
N GLY A 18 13.30 7.64 1.36
CA GLY A 18 13.81 9.00 1.44
C GLY A 18 13.19 9.93 0.39
N ASP A 19 13.98 10.85 -0.15
CA ASP A 19 13.57 11.81 -1.20
C ASP A 19 13.79 11.28 -2.64
N ARG A 20 13.90 9.95 -2.81
CA ARG A 20 14.11 9.37 -4.14
C ARG A 20 12.91 9.64 -5.06
N PRO A 21 13.15 9.76 -6.38
CA PRO A 21 12.07 9.77 -7.35
C PRO A 21 11.19 8.52 -7.21
N LEU A 22 9.88 8.70 -7.41
CA LEU A 22 8.93 7.59 -7.47
C LEU A 22 8.93 7.04 -8.89
N ASP A 23 9.84 6.10 -9.14
CA ASP A 23 10.01 5.43 -10.42
C ASP A 23 10.36 3.94 -10.27
N ALA A 24 10.70 3.29 -11.38
CA ALA A 24 11.05 1.87 -11.42
C ALA A 24 12.33 1.54 -10.64
N ASP A 25 13.26 2.49 -10.49
CA ASP A 25 14.48 2.26 -9.71
C ASP A 25 14.14 2.17 -8.22
N LEU A 26 13.21 3.00 -7.74
CA LEU A 26 12.70 2.88 -6.38
C LEU A 26 11.93 1.56 -6.16
N ALA A 27 11.14 1.11 -7.14
CA ALA A 27 10.47 -0.19 -7.06
C ALA A 27 11.48 -1.34 -6.97
N ALA A 28 12.53 -1.32 -7.79
CA ALA A 28 13.59 -2.32 -7.77
C ALA A 28 14.32 -2.34 -6.43
N LEU A 29 14.64 -1.17 -5.90
CA LEU A 29 15.29 -0.98 -4.61
C LEU A 29 14.50 -1.60 -3.45
N LEU A 30 13.20 -1.37 -3.42
CA LEU A 30 12.34 -1.90 -2.36
C LEU A 30 12.16 -3.42 -2.48
N ASN A 31 12.09 -3.95 -3.71
CA ASN A 31 12.08 -5.39 -3.92
C ASN A 31 13.43 -6.07 -3.60
N GLU A 32 14.55 -5.33 -3.61
CA GLU A 32 15.85 -5.83 -3.16
C GLU A 32 15.98 -5.80 -1.63
N ASP A 33 15.63 -4.66 -1.01
CA ASP A 33 15.84 -4.45 0.43
C ASP A 33 14.74 -5.08 1.31
N PHE A 34 13.51 -5.13 0.81
CA PHE A 34 12.34 -5.68 1.47
C PHE A 34 11.63 -6.69 0.55
N PRO A 35 12.32 -7.77 0.14
CA PRO A 35 11.79 -8.70 -0.84
C PRO A 35 10.55 -9.41 -0.32
N LYS A 36 9.68 -9.86 -1.23
CA LYS A 36 8.38 -10.48 -0.89
C LYS A 36 8.49 -11.74 -0.03
N ASP A 37 9.60 -12.48 -0.16
CA ASP A 37 9.95 -13.66 0.64
C ASP A 37 10.80 -13.31 1.89
N GLY A 38 11.03 -12.01 2.12
CA GLY A 38 11.78 -11.47 3.24
C GLY A 38 10.95 -11.32 4.52
N LYS A 39 11.67 -11.30 5.65
CA LYS A 39 11.08 -11.20 7.00
C LYS A 39 10.20 -9.96 7.19
N ASP A 40 10.64 -8.81 6.67
CA ASP A 40 9.97 -7.52 6.87
C ASP A 40 8.65 -7.49 6.06
N PHE A 41 8.63 -8.06 4.86
CA PHE A 41 7.42 -8.15 4.04
C PHE A 41 6.40 -9.14 4.64
N ALA A 42 6.89 -10.28 5.15
CA ALA A 42 6.06 -11.24 5.88
C ALA A 42 5.48 -10.64 7.17
N GLU A 43 6.26 -9.85 7.91
CA GLU A 43 5.82 -9.12 9.10
C GLU A 43 4.78 -8.06 8.75
N LEU A 44 4.99 -7.27 7.68
CA LEU A 44 4.02 -6.27 7.21
C LEU A 44 2.66 -6.90 6.92
N ARG A 45 2.64 -8.04 6.22
CA ARG A 45 1.44 -8.80 5.92
C ARG A 45 0.74 -9.30 7.19
N ALA A 46 1.49 -9.85 8.14
CA ALA A 46 0.95 -10.34 9.40
C ALA A 46 0.32 -9.19 10.22
N LEU A 47 0.97 -8.03 10.27
CA LEU A 47 0.47 -6.85 10.95
C LEU A 47 -0.77 -6.26 10.28
N CYS A 48 -0.88 -6.34 8.94
CA CYS A 48 -2.11 -5.98 8.23
C CYS A 48 -3.29 -6.89 8.64
N ALA A 49 -3.05 -8.20 8.70
CA ALA A 49 -4.06 -9.18 9.10
C ALA A 49 -4.49 -9.01 10.56
N GLU A 50 -3.54 -8.84 11.48
CA GLU A 50 -3.82 -8.57 12.89
C GLU A 50 -4.56 -7.24 13.06
N GLY A 51 -4.14 -6.19 12.36
CA GLY A 51 -4.79 -4.89 12.43
C GLY A 51 -6.21 -4.87 11.87
N GLU A 52 -6.51 -5.68 10.85
CA GLU A 52 -7.89 -5.90 10.40
C GLU A 52 -8.70 -6.63 11.47
N ALA A 53 -8.16 -7.72 12.03
CA ALA A 53 -8.84 -8.54 13.03
C ALA A 53 -9.14 -7.76 14.32
N GLU A 54 -8.24 -6.86 14.73
CA GLU A 54 -8.39 -6.00 15.90
C GLU A 54 -9.16 -4.70 15.60
N GLY A 55 -9.45 -4.41 14.32
CA GLY A 55 -10.28 -3.29 13.90
C GLY A 55 -9.62 -1.90 13.93
N TRP A 56 -8.28 -1.83 14.05
CA TRP A 56 -7.56 -0.56 13.94
C TRP A 56 -7.06 -0.26 12.51
N LEU A 57 -6.89 -1.28 11.66
CA LEU A 57 -6.79 -1.14 10.20
C LEU A 57 -8.10 -1.51 9.51
N MET A 58 -8.30 -0.93 8.33
CA MET A 58 -9.36 -1.29 7.39
C MET A 58 -10.78 -1.29 7.99
N LYS A 59 -11.01 -0.45 9.00
CA LYS A 59 -12.29 -0.33 9.72
C LYS A 59 -13.42 0.35 8.95
N ARG A 60 -13.10 1.00 7.82
CA ARG A 60 -14.06 1.66 6.94
C ARG A 60 -14.23 0.82 5.70
N GLU A 61 -15.43 0.81 5.13
CA GLU A 61 -15.73 0.08 3.91
C GLU A 61 -16.63 0.91 2.99
N ALA A 62 -16.32 0.90 1.70
CA ALA A 62 -17.14 1.51 0.66
C ALA A 62 -16.92 0.76 -0.66
N GLY A 63 -18.00 0.45 -1.38
CA GLY A 63 -17.90 -0.22 -2.69
C GLY A 63 -17.24 -1.59 -2.65
N GLY A 64 -17.32 -2.32 -1.53
CA GLY A 64 -16.64 -3.62 -1.35
C GLY A 64 -15.14 -3.53 -1.06
N ILE A 65 -14.61 -2.32 -0.82
CA ILE A 65 -13.21 -2.08 -0.47
C ILE A 65 -13.15 -1.64 0.98
N LYS A 66 -12.36 -2.35 1.79
CA LYS A 66 -12.05 -1.91 3.15
C LYS A 66 -10.80 -1.06 3.16
N PHE A 67 -10.74 -0.01 3.96
CA PHE A 67 -9.63 0.94 3.94
C PHE A 67 -9.39 1.67 5.26
N SER A 68 -8.17 2.16 5.44
CA SER A 68 -7.75 3.06 6.51
C SER A 68 -6.49 3.84 6.13
N ARG A 69 -6.31 5.03 6.72
CA ARG A 69 -5.05 5.79 6.71
C ARG A 69 -4.46 5.79 8.12
N PRO A 70 -3.73 4.73 8.53
CA PRO A 70 -3.13 4.64 9.85
C PRO A 70 -2.04 5.68 10.12
N VAL A 71 -1.27 6.09 9.09
CA VAL A 71 -0.21 7.11 9.21
C VAL A 71 -0.56 8.31 8.37
N LYS A 72 -0.46 9.51 8.97
CA LYS A 72 -0.68 10.78 8.26
C LYS A 72 0.66 11.35 7.77
N PRO A 73 0.65 12.21 6.73
CA PRO A 73 1.85 12.95 6.34
C PRO A 73 2.41 13.74 7.54
N GLY A 74 3.73 13.74 7.67
CA GLY A 74 4.48 14.36 8.76
C GLY A 74 4.55 13.53 10.05
N ALA A 75 4.07 12.28 10.04
CA ALA A 75 4.13 11.36 11.18
C ALA A 75 5.23 10.30 10.98
N GLU A 76 4.96 9.03 11.32
CA GLU A 76 5.95 7.96 11.38
C GLU A 76 6.61 7.63 10.03
N ALA A 77 5.92 7.92 8.91
CA ALA A 77 6.43 7.69 7.55
C ALA A 77 6.93 8.99 6.86
N GLY A 78 7.36 9.98 7.64
CA GLY A 78 7.89 11.24 7.10
C GLY A 78 6.88 11.97 6.22
N ARG A 79 7.23 12.30 4.97
CA ARG A 79 6.32 13.00 4.04
C ARG A 79 5.17 12.13 3.53
N PHE A 80 5.23 10.81 3.71
CA PHE A 80 4.21 9.91 3.19
C PHE A 80 3.05 9.78 4.19
N SER A 81 1.81 9.74 3.69
CA SER A 81 0.77 8.99 4.40
C SER A 81 0.94 7.50 4.12
N VAL A 82 0.47 6.67 5.04
CA VAL A 82 0.33 5.23 4.81
C VAL A 82 -1.14 4.88 4.85
N ASP A 83 -1.61 4.30 3.75
CA ASP A 83 -2.96 3.80 3.58
C ASP A 83 -2.89 2.28 3.42
N VAL A 84 -3.86 1.56 3.99
CA VAL A 84 -3.97 0.10 3.83
C VAL A 84 -5.40 -0.20 3.41
N VAL A 85 -5.52 -0.95 2.32
CA VAL A 85 -6.80 -1.42 1.80
C VAL A 85 -6.84 -2.94 1.71
N ARG A 86 -8.03 -3.51 1.81
CA ARG A 86 -8.32 -4.89 1.42
C ARG A 86 -9.30 -4.88 0.26
N MET A 87 -8.96 -5.61 -0.77
CA MET A 87 -9.72 -5.70 -2.01
C MET A 87 -9.81 -7.16 -2.43
N LYS A 88 -11.02 -7.61 -2.78
CA LYS A 88 -11.28 -8.97 -3.27
C LYS A 88 -12.10 -8.93 -4.55
N ASP A 89 -11.49 -9.38 -5.65
CA ASP A 89 -12.10 -9.42 -7.00
C ASP A 89 -12.94 -8.16 -7.31
N VAL A 90 -12.34 -6.99 -7.09
CA VAL A 90 -13.04 -5.70 -7.11
C VAL A 90 -12.22 -4.64 -7.82
N ARG A 91 -12.94 -3.82 -8.59
CA ARG A 91 -12.43 -2.62 -9.26
C ARG A 91 -12.87 -1.38 -8.50
N GLY A 92 -11.92 -0.61 -7.99
CA GLY A 92 -12.14 0.62 -7.26
C GLY A 92 -12.41 1.85 -8.15
N PRO A 93 -12.68 2.99 -7.51
CA PRO A 93 -12.95 4.25 -8.19
C PRO A 93 -11.69 4.81 -8.88
N HIS A 94 -11.88 5.43 -10.04
CA HIS A 94 -10.80 6.08 -10.77
C HIS A 94 -10.16 7.18 -9.93
N HIS A 95 -8.84 7.24 -9.93
CA HIS A 95 -8.10 8.36 -9.36
C HIS A 95 -6.77 8.61 -10.07
N VAL A 96 -6.16 9.75 -9.74
CA VAL A 96 -4.85 10.21 -10.22
C VAL A 96 -3.89 10.31 -9.03
N HIS A 97 -2.67 9.80 -9.23
CA HIS A 97 -1.54 9.94 -8.31
C HIS A 97 -0.75 11.20 -8.67
N THR A 98 -1.22 12.38 -8.23
CA THR A 98 -0.62 13.68 -8.61
C THR A 98 0.87 13.77 -8.29
N THR A 99 1.31 13.16 -7.19
CA THR A 99 2.69 13.14 -6.70
C THR A 99 3.32 11.74 -6.73
N GLY A 100 2.61 10.76 -7.28
CA GLY A 100 3.02 9.35 -7.35
C GLY A 100 2.53 8.50 -6.17
N GLU A 101 2.71 7.19 -6.27
CA GLU A 101 2.41 6.22 -5.22
C GLU A 101 3.51 5.15 -5.18
N VAL A 102 3.91 4.75 -3.97
CA VAL A 102 4.64 3.49 -3.76
C VAL A 102 3.69 2.52 -3.09
N GLY A 103 3.59 1.29 -3.57
CA GLY A 103 2.71 0.32 -2.95
C GLY A 103 3.29 -1.08 -2.81
N ALA A 104 2.68 -1.85 -1.93
CA ALA A 104 2.98 -3.27 -1.70
C ALA A 104 1.72 -4.10 -1.86
N ILE A 105 1.81 -5.14 -2.69
CA ILE A 105 0.73 -6.09 -2.97
C ILE A 105 0.95 -7.33 -2.11
N MET A 106 -0.01 -7.67 -1.27
CA MET A 106 0.07 -8.77 -0.32
C MET A 106 -1.14 -9.71 -0.48
N PRO A 107 -1.07 -10.76 -1.34
CA PRO A 107 -2.17 -11.71 -1.56
C PRO A 107 -2.56 -12.50 -0.30
N ILE A 108 -3.83 -12.50 0.06
CA ILE A 108 -4.41 -13.23 1.21
C ILE A 108 -4.92 -14.61 0.75
N GLU A 109 -5.61 -14.64 -0.38
CA GLU A 109 -6.23 -15.82 -0.97
C GLU A 109 -6.06 -15.77 -2.48
N GLY A 110 -5.79 -16.92 -3.10
CA GLY A 110 -5.60 -17.04 -4.55
C GLY A 110 -4.28 -16.45 -5.04
N ASP A 111 -4.18 -16.33 -6.36
CA ASP A 111 -3.02 -15.73 -7.04
C ASP A 111 -3.27 -14.22 -7.25
N ALA A 112 -3.80 -13.55 -6.22
CA ALA A 112 -4.35 -12.21 -6.33
C ALA A 112 -3.36 -11.22 -6.97
N ARG A 113 -3.84 -10.46 -7.94
CA ARG A 113 -3.06 -9.45 -8.67
C ARG A 113 -3.65 -8.07 -8.45
N PHE A 114 -2.80 -7.05 -8.36
CA PHE A 114 -3.23 -5.65 -8.35
C PHE A 114 -2.84 -4.98 -9.66
N ASP A 115 -3.83 -4.56 -10.45
CA ASP A 115 -3.64 -4.04 -11.82
C ASP A 115 -2.79 -4.98 -12.71
N GLY A 116 -2.95 -6.29 -12.49
CA GLY A 116 -2.19 -7.34 -13.18
C GLY A 116 -0.80 -7.64 -12.61
N MET A 117 -0.31 -6.83 -11.66
CA MET A 117 0.96 -7.04 -10.97
C MET A 117 0.84 -8.10 -9.88
N GLU A 118 1.92 -8.87 -9.69
CA GLU A 118 2.04 -9.91 -8.66
C GLU A 118 2.44 -9.35 -7.30
N GLU A 119 2.50 -10.22 -6.29
CA GLU A 119 3.06 -9.90 -4.97
C GLU A 119 4.44 -9.23 -5.07
N GLY A 120 4.61 -8.15 -4.33
CA GLY A 120 5.85 -7.37 -4.25
C GLY A 120 5.58 -5.88 -4.17
N TRP A 121 6.65 -5.10 -4.33
CA TRP A 121 6.58 -3.64 -4.37
C TRP A 121 6.39 -3.13 -5.79
N TYR A 122 5.58 -2.09 -5.95
CA TYR A 122 5.41 -1.36 -7.20
C TYR A 122 5.49 0.15 -6.95
N VAL A 123 5.71 0.90 -8.02
CA VAL A 123 5.69 2.37 -7.98
C VAL A 123 4.93 2.90 -9.17
N TYR A 124 3.97 3.75 -8.89
CA TYR A 124 3.28 4.58 -9.88
C TYR A 124 3.91 5.97 -9.89
N PRO A 125 4.43 6.45 -11.05
CA PRO A 125 5.07 7.76 -11.12
C PRO A 125 4.05 8.90 -10.99
N PRO A 126 4.50 10.12 -10.66
CA PRO A 126 3.62 11.30 -10.62
C PRO A 126 2.83 11.50 -11.91
N GLY A 127 1.53 11.80 -11.76
CA GLY A 127 0.59 12.04 -12.86
C GLY A 127 -0.02 10.77 -13.47
N SER A 128 0.33 9.58 -12.98
CA SER A 128 -0.34 8.34 -13.38
C SER A 128 -1.78 8.27 -12.86
N ASP A 129 -2.63 7.53 -13.56
CA ASP A 129 -4.02 7.35 -13.20
C ASP A 129 -4.50 5.92 -13.50
N HIS A 130 -5.44 5.43 -12.70
CA HIS A 130 -5.98 4.09 -12.86
C HIS A 130 -7.31 3.90 -12.13
N HIS A 131 -7.92 2.74 -12.40
CA HIS A 131 -8.90 2.14 -11.49
C HIS A 131 -8.20 1.00 -10.76
N PRO A 132 -7.90 1.16 -9.45
CA PRO A 132 -7.20 0.13 -8.70
C PRO A 132 -8.04 -1.14 -8.74
N THR A 133 -7.46 -2.24 -9.18
CA THR A 133 -8.20 -3.48 -9.40
C THR A 133 -7.46 -4.65 -8.77
N VAL A 134 -8.11 -5.35 -7.85
CA VAL A 134 -7.66 -6.69 -7.47
C VAL A 134 -8.43 -7.73 -8.28
N SER A 135 -7.71 -8.66 -8.91
CA SER A 135 -8.26 -9.83 -9.59
C SER A 135 -7.68 -11.13 -9.05
N ASP A 136 -8.38 -12.23 -9.28
CA ASP A 136 -7.93 -13.61 -9.02
C ASP A 136 -7.69 -13.91 -7.54
N GLY A 137 -8.41 -13.19 -6.66
CA GLY A 137 -8.34 -13.42 -5.23
C GLY A 137 -8.59 -12.19 -4.36
N ASP A 138 -8.01 -12.27 -3.16
CA ASP A 138 -8.13 -11.28 -2.09
C ASP A 138 -6.73 -10.81 -1.71
N ALA A 139 -6.53 -9.50 -1.55
CA ALA A 139 -5.24 -8.93 -1.20
C ALA A 139 -5.36 -7.74 -0.26
N TYR A 140 -4.37 -7.62 0.63
CA TYR A 140 -4.03 -6.32 1.18
C TYR A 140 -3.18 -5.55 0.17
N VAL A 141 -3.46 -4.27 0.01
CA VAL A 141 -2.59 -3.35 -0.72
C VAL A 141 -2.27 -2.18 0.19
N LEU A 142 -0.98 -1.94 0.39
CA LEU A 142 -0.49 -0.81 1.18
C LEU A 142 0.02 0.28 0.23
N TYR A 143 -0.28 1.53 0.54
CA TYR A 143 0.15 2.70 -0.23
C TYR A 143 0.94 3.65 0.65
N PHE A 144 2.10 4.10 0.16
CA PHE A 144 2.77 5.31 0.60
C PHE A 144 2.47 6.42 -0.40
N LEU A 145 1.67 7.39 0.04
CA LEU A 145 1.26 8.55 -0.78
C LEU A 145 2.03 9.79 -0.32
N PRO A 146 2.85 10.43 -1.18
CA PRO A 146 3.49 11.68 -0.84
C PRO A 146 2.47 12.76 -0.48
N ASP A 147 2.63 13.34 0.70
CA ASP A 147 1.72 14.34 1.28
C ASP A 147 0.27 13.85 1.44
N GLY A 148 0.04 12.54 1.27
CA GLY A 148 -1.29 11.92 1.33
C GLY A 148 -2.21 12.27 0.16
N GLU A 149 -1.64 12.75 -0.94
CA GLU A 149 -2.33 13.25 -2.12
C GLU A 149 -2.86 12.13 -3.02
N ILE A 150 -4.14 12.24 -3.38
CA ILE A 150 -4.84 11.34 -4.32
C ILE A 150 -6.08 12.06 -4.83
N GLU A 151 -6.27 12.11 -6.15
CA GLU A 151 -7.39 12.84 -6.76
C GLU A 151 -8.41 11.87 -7.39
N PHE A 152 -9.56 11.71 -6.76
CA PHE A 152 -10.68 10.94 -7.33
C PHE A 152 -11.39 11.75 -8.41
N THR A 153 -11.56 11.16 -9.60
CA THR A 153 -12.06 11.89 -10.79
C THR A 153 -13.53 11.63 -11.10
N GLY A 154 -14.13 10.59 -10.52
CA GLY A 154 -15.52 10.19 -10.80
C GLY A 154 -15.77 9.65 -12.21
N ARG A 155 -14.70 9.32 -12.96
CA ARG A 155 -14.77 8.64 -14.26
C ARG A 155 -15.30 7.21 -14.14
#